data_AF-A0A6J7LF12-F1
#
_entry.id   AF-A0A6J7LF12-F1
#
_cell.length_a   1.000
_cell.length_b   1.000
_cell.length_c   1.000
_cell.angle_alpha   90.00
_cell.angle_beta   90.00
_cell.angle_gamma   90.00
#
_symmetry.space_group_name_H-M   'P 1'
#
loop_
_entity.id
_entity.type
_entity.pdbx_description
1 polymer ?
#
loop_
_entity_poly.entity_id
_entity_poly.type
_entity_poly.pdbx_seq_one_letter_code
_entity_poly.pdbx_strand_id
1 'polypeptide(L)' 'MFAPKQFIAAAARLLKPGGFLAIEHNEVQGPAIAAAMASDFETIALHSDLTERPRFTTGVRR' A
#
# COMPACT_ATOMS: atom_id res chain seq x y z
N MET A 1 -6.97 16.21 -0.36
CA MET A 1 -7.67 14.92 -0.54
C MET A 1 -6.63 13.81 -0.39
N PHE A 2 -6.75 12.90 0.59
CA PHE A 2 -5.79 11.81 0.76
C PHE A 2 -6.26 10.58 -0.04
N ALA A 3 -6.14 10.66 -1.37
CA ALA A 3 -6.61 9.64 -2.30
C ALA A 3 -6.14 8.19 -1.96
N PRO A 4 -4.91 7.93 -1.45
CA PRO A 4 -4.47 6.56 -1.15
C PRO A 4 -5.40 5.81 -0.18
N LYS A 5 -5.97 6.47 0.83
CA LYS A 5 -6.90 5.82 1.77
C LYS A 5 -8.17 5.31 1.09
N GLN A 6 -8.65 6.01 0.07
CA GLN A 6 -9.85 5.59 -0.67
C GLN A 6 -9.57 4.34 -1.50
N PHE A 7 -8.38 4.27 -2.13
CA PHE A 7 -7.95 3.08 -2.86
C PHE A 7 -7.70 1.88 -1.93
N ILE A 8 -7.08 2.10 -0.77
CA ILE A 8 -6.87 1.05 0.24
C ILE A 8 -8.22 0.47 0.70
N ALA A 9 -9.18 1.32 1.06
CA ALA A 9 -10.50 0.88 1.49
C ALA A 9 -11.26 0.13 0.37
N ALA A 10 -11.16 0.60 -0.87
CA ALA A 10 -11.76 -0.09 -2.02
C ALA A 10 -11.11 -1.46 -2.24
N ALA A 11 -9.78 -1.55 -2.19
CA ALA A 11 -9.05 -2.80 -2.34
C ALA A 11 -9.37 -3.79 -1.21
N ALA A 12 -9.43 -3.33 0.05
CA ALA A 12 -9.79 -4.16 1.19
C ALA A 12 -11.19 -4.80 1.05
N ARG A 13 -12.13 -4.07 0.43
CA ARG A 13 -13.49 -4.54 0.13
C ARG A 13 -13.56 -5.52 -1.05
N LEU A 14 -12.70 -5.36 -2.06
CA LEU A 14 -12.80 -6.08 -3.33
C LEU A 14 -11.91 -7.33 -3.39
N LEU A 15 -10.74 -7.30 -2.74
CA LEU A 15 -9.80 -8.42 -2.75
C LEU A 15 -10.29 -9.53 -1.82
N LYS A 16 -10.15 -10.78 -2.28
CA LYS A 16 -10.30 -11.97 -1.43
C LYS A 16 -9.10 -12.08 -0.48
N PRO A 17 -9.20 -12.85 0.62
CA PRO A 17 -8.03 -13.22 1.43
C PRO A 17 -6.91 -13.77 0.54
N GLY A 18 -5.67 -13.31 0.76
CA GLY A 18 -4.51 -13.57 -0.09
C GLY A 18 -4.36 -12.67 -1.31
N GLY A 19 -5.29 -11.74 -1.56
CA GLY A 19 -5.22 -10.81 -2.69
C GLY A 19 -4.15 -9.72 -2.51
N PHE A 20 -3.49 -9.32 -3.60
CA PHE A 20 -2.35 -8.38 -3.54
C PHE A 20 -2.76 -6.94 -3.91
N LEU A 21 -2.21 -5.96 -3.20
CA LEU A 21 -2.31 -4.54 -3.51
C LEU A 21 -0.92 -3.92 -3.59
N ALA A 22 -0.68 -3.12 -4.63
CA ALA A 22 0.47 -2.23 -4.75
C ALA A 22 -0.03 -0.79 -4.97
N ILE A 23 0.54 0.17 -4.25
CA ILE A 23 0.24 1.59 -4.40
C ILE A 23 1.55 2.32 -4.70
N GLU A 24 1.62 2.96 -5.87
CA GLU A 24 2.70 3.88 -6.21
C GLU A 24 2.53 5.22 -5.48
N HIS A 25 3.64 5.82 -5.05
CA HIS A 25 3.66 7.07 -4.33
C HIS A 25 5.00 7.82 -4.47
N ASN A 26 5.07 9.06 -3.99
CA ASN A 26 6.32 9.82 -3.94
C ASN A 26 7.21 9.41 -2.74
N GLU A 27 8.37 10.03 -2.60
CA GLU A 27 9.41 9.59 -1.67
C GLU A 27 9.00 9.65 -0.19
N VAL A 28 8.02 10.50 0.18
CA VAL A 28 7.67 10.77 1.59
C VAL A 28 6.38 10.09 2.05
N GLN A 29 5.62 9.50 1.13
CA GLN A 29 4.29 8.96 1.42
C GLN A 29 4.28 7.51 1.92
N GLY A 30 5.35 6.74 1.66
CA GLY A 30 5.41 5.30 1.95
C GLY A 30 5.01 4.94 3.38
N PRO A 31 5.62 5.52 4.43
CA PRO A 31 5.27 5.20 5.81
C PRO A 31 3.80 5.46 6.17
N ALA A 32 3.22 6.55 5.66
CA ALA A 32 1.82 6.90 5.90
C ALA A 32 0.85 5.95 5.17
N ILE A 33 1.22 5.48 3.98
CA ILE A 33 0.46 4.48 3.22
C ILE A 33 0.52 3.12 3.92
N ALA A 34 1.71 2.68 4.33
CA ALA A 34 1.90 1.43 5.07
C ALA A 34 1.08 1.41 6.37
N ALA A 35 1.09 2.51 7.13
CA ALA A 35 0.25 2.65 8.33
C ALA A 35 -1.25 2.57 8.02
N ALA A 36 -1.70 3.15 6.90
CA ALA A 36 -3.10 3.07 6.47
C ALA A 36 -3.52 1.67 5.98
N MET A 37 -2.57 0.84 5.52
CA MET A 37 -2.83 -0.54 5.09
C MET A 37 -2.89 -1.55 6.26
N ALA A 38 -2.29 -1.23 7.41
CA ALA A 38 -2.05 -2.16 8.51
C ALA A 38 -3.31 -2.78 9.15
N SER A 39 -4.49 -2.20 8.94
CA SER A 39 -5.76 -2.74 9.43
C SER A 39 -6.22 -3.98 8.64
N ASP A 40 -6.08 -3.96 7.32
CA ASP A 40 -6.73 -4.92 6.42
C ASP A 40 -5.74 -5.81 5.66
N PHE A 41 -4.47 -5.39 5.63
CA PHE A 41 -3.40 -6.04 4.91
C PHE A 41 -2.30 -6.55 5.87
N GLU A 42 -1.56 -7.54 5.39
CA GLU A 42 -0.36 -8.11 5.98
C GLU A 42 0.79 -8.09 4.95
N THR A 43 1.97 -8.58 5.37
CA THR A 43 3.20 -8.61 4.54
C THR A 43 3.52 -7.26 3.88
N ILE A 44 3.23 -6.16 4.59
CA ILE A 44 3.37 -4.80 4.06
C ILE A 44 4.86 -4.49 3.87
N ALA A 45 5.23 -4.06 2.67
CA ALA A 45 6.60 -3.74 2.32
C ALA A 45 6.68 -2.41 1.56
N LEU A 46 7.68 -1.61 1.90
CA LEU A 46 8.03 -0.38 1.19
C LEU A 46 9.18 -0.71 0.23
N HIS A 47 9.05 -0.27 -1.01
CA HIS A 47 9.99 -0.58 -2.07
C HIS A 47 10.54 0.69 -2.70
N SER A 48 11.82 0.61 -3.07
CA SER A 48 12.50 1.62 -3.85
C SER A 48 12.52 1.26 -5.35
N ASP A 49 12.57 2.29 -6.20
CA ASP A 49 12.89 2.12 -7.62
C ASP A 49 14.38 1.78 -7.84
N LEU A 50 14.80 1.58 -9.10
CA LEU A 50 16.19 1.26 -9.45
C LEU A 50 17.19 2.39 -9.16
N THR A 51 16.70 3.58 -8.80
CA THR A 51 17.50 4.73 -8.35
C THR A 51 17.42 4.93 -6.84
N GLU A 52 16.99 3.90 -6.11
CA GLU A 52 16.88 3.86 -4.65
C GLU A 52 15.86 4.82 -4.03
N ARG A 53 14.94 5.37 -4.83
CA ARG A 53 13.89 6.27 -4.32
C ARG A 53 12.66 5.47 -3.89
N PRO A 54 12.05 5.73 -2.72
CA PRO A 54 10.79 5.09 -2.34
C PRO A 54 9.72 5.36 -3.39
N ARG A 55 9.10 4.30 -3.92
CA ARG A 55 8.18 4.44 -5.05
C ARG A 55 6.90 3.63 -4.93
N PHE A 56 6.90 2.49 -4.26
CA PHE A 56 5.67 1.70 -4.09
C PHE A 56 5.61 1.02 -2.71
N THR A 57 4.40 0.92 -2.18
CA THR A 57 4.09 0.12 -0.99
C THR A 57 3.16 -1.02 -1.39
N THR A 58 3.47 -2.23 -0.95
CA THR A 58 2.68 -3.42 -1.26
C THR A 58 2.12 -4.06 0.00
N GLY A 59 1.07 -4.86 -0.12
CA GLY A 59 0.56 -5.73 0.96
C GLY A 59 -0.42 -6.77 0.45
N VAL A 60 -0.63 -7.80 1.26
CA VAL A 60 -1.55 -8.92 0.98
C VAL A 60 -2.78 -8.80 1.87
N ARG A 61 -3.98 -8.99 1.31
CA ARG A 61 -5.25 -8.94 2.04
C ARG A 61 -5.33 -10.10 3.03
N ARG A 62 -5.58 -9.82 4.30
CA ARG A 62 -5.84 -10.84 5.33
C ARG A 62 -7.06 -11.72 5.01
#